data_AF-A0A920BIL0-F1
#
_entry.id   AF-A0A920BIL0-F1
#
_cell.length_a   1.000
_cell.length_b   1.000
_cell.length_c   1.000
_cell.angle_alpha   90.00
_cell.angle_beta   90.00
_cell.angle_gamma   90.00
#
_symmetry.space_group_name_H-M   'P 1'
#
loop_
_entity.id
_entity.type
_entity.pdbx_description
1 polymer ?
#
loop_
_entity_poly.entity_id
_entity_poly.type
_entity_poly.pdbx_seq_one_letter_code
_entity_poly.pdbx_strand_id
1 'polypeptide(L)'
;MSADPLADRHTTHVTPLRYGTSYMGIDIKATPGQTAQGTVSYQEGQWVDIWVQQTRPLAPTAEGLDGGWFKEEILYPPSGSCPDWNPVATLSFECGVSGTGLLTTNVNNAASEVEMRYKLVATDFDGNTTVVNDWETVPAGQDRIVTLSQLVDQNLEYSIVAESTEAHPAAFGPGAVTAPTGWGSYSVALYADCVVEDTWSPFAELAAECASGNEEIFLQLDNTRSTFSAEFTVDVYDGTTTDAPKNEAASSTQSIPPGL
;
A
#
# COMPACT_ATOMS: atom_id res chain seq x y z
N MET A 1 14.14 3.55 48.68
CA MET A 1 12.91 4.37 48.50
C MET A 1 11.78 3.61 49.16
N SER A 2 11.00 4.28 50.01
CA SER A 2 9.94 3.68 50.84
C SER A 2 8.73 3.34 49.98
N ALA A 3 8.46 2.05 49.74
CA ALA A 3 7.25 1.59 49.07
C ALA A 3 6.05 1.74 50.01
N ASP A 4 4.98 2.37 49.55
CA ASP A 4 3.72 2.51 50.28
C ASP A 4 3.05 1.13 50.43
N PRO A 5 2.86 0.62 51.66
CA PRO A 5 2.30 -0.70 51.91
C PRO A 5 0.80 -0.86 51.56
N LEU A 6 0.10 0.21 51.17
CA LEU A 6 -1.25 0.12 50.56
C LEU A 6 -1.18 -0.06 49.05
N ALA A 7 -0.15 0.45 48.38
CA ALA A 7 0.04 0.37 46.93
C ALA A 7 0.57 -0.99 46.45
N ASP A 8 0.91 -1.90 47.36
CA ASP A 8 1.48 -3.21 47.01
C ASP A 8 0.50 -4.37 47.20
N ARG A 9 -0.71 -4.14 47.72
CA ARG A 9 -1.61 -5.20 48.21
C ARG A 9 -2.30 -6.03 47.13
N HIS A 10 -2.14 -5.65 45.86
CA HIS A 10 -2.85 -6.23 44.73
C HIS A 10 -1.98 -6.23 43.46
N THR A 11 -0.79 -6.79 43.59
CA THR A 11 0.17 -6.91 42.50
C THR A 11 0.08 -8.31 41.90
N THR A 12 -0.28 -8.40 40.62
CA THR A 12 -0.11 -9.61 39.82
C THR A 12 1.26 -9.58 39.18
N HIS A 13 2.02 -10.66 39.31
CA HIS A 13 3.34 -10.77 38.72
C HIS A 13 3.26 -11.59 37.42
N VAL A 14 3.59 -10.97 36.30
CA VAL A 14 3.61 -11.63 34.99
C VAL A 14 5.06 -11.90 34.63
N THR A 15 5.48 -13.16 34.57
CA THR A 15 6.89 -13.51 34.32
C THR A 15 7.01 -14.52 33.19
N PRO A 16 7.52 -14.12 32.01
CA PRO A 16 7.71 -15.07 30.92
C PRO A 16 8.80 -16.10 31.28
N LEU A 17 8.59 -17.36 30.89
CA LEU A 17 9.60 -18.43 31.04
C LEU A 17 10.09 -18.92 29.68
N ARG A 18 11.41 -19.01 29.55
CA ARG A 18 12.05 -19.67 28.42
C ARG A 18 12.71 -20.94 28.92
N TYR A 19 12.25 -22.10 28.45
CA TYR A 19 12.83 -23.41 28.81
C TYR A 19 12.99 -23.61 30.33
N GLY A 20 11.99 -23.19 31.12
CA GLY A 20 12.01 -23.30 32.58
C GLY A 20 12.84 -22.23 33.31
N THR A 21 13.36 -21.22 32.61
CA THR A 21 14.09 -20.07 33.18
C THR A 21 13.23 -18.80 33.13
N SER A 22 13.05 -18.11 34.25
CA SER A 22 12.32 -16.84 34.36
C SER A 22 13.09 -15.65 33.77
N TYR A 23 12.43 -14.81 32.98
CA TYR A 23 12.97 -13.54 32.44
C TYR A 23 12.37 -12.31 33.15
N MET A 24 12.82 -11.09 32.85
CA MET A 24 12.27 -9.88 33.47
C MET A 24 10.76 -9.80 33.23
N GLY A 25 9.99 -10.00 34.29
CA GLY A 25 8.55 -9.86 34.32
C GLY A 25 8.11 -8.41 34.54
N ILE A 26 6.79 -8.22 34.60
CA ILE A 26 6.15 -6.97 34.99
C ILE A 26 5.23 -7.19 36.19
N ASP A 27 5.05 -6.12 36.96
CA ASP A 27 4.10 -6.06 38.06
C ASP A 27 2.87 -5.28 37.61
N ILE A 28 1.72 -5.94 37.52
CA ILE A 28 0.43 -5.31 37.20
C ILE A 28 -0.32 -5.10 38.50
N LYS A 29 -0.63 -3.83 38.82
CA LYS A 29 -1.33 -3.46 40.06
C LYS A 29 -2.77 -3.09 39.77
N ALA A 30 -3.72 -3.69 40.49
CA ALA A 30 -5.15 -3.39 40.37
C ALA A 30 -5.76 -3.14 41.76
N THR A 31 -6.49 -2.05 41.99
CA THR A 31 -7.25 -1.93 43.24
C THR A 31 -8.42 -2.93 43.28
N PRO A 32 -8.94 -3.30 44.47
CA PRO A 32 -10.08 -4.22 44.58
C PRO A 32 -11.27 -3.77 43.74
N GLY A 33 -11.82 -4.69 42.93
CA GLY A 33 -12.97 -4.41 42.05
C GLY A 33 -12.64 -3.60 40.79
N GLN A 34 -11.36 -3.31 40.52
CA GLN A 34 -10.91 -2.64 39.31
C GLN A 34 -10.17 -3.60 38.37
N THR A 35 -10.19 -3.29 37.08
CA THR A 35 -9.37 -3.99 36.07
C THR A 35 -8.05 -3.25 35.87
N ALA A 36 -6.94 -3.97 35.73
CA ALA A 36 -5.65 -3.41 35.35
C ALA A 36 -5.07 -4.15 34.14
N GLN A 37 -4.21 -3.46 33.40
CA GLN A 37 -3.55 -3.97 32.19
C GLN A 37 -2.06 -3.67 32.25
N GLY A 38 -1.26 -4.52 31.61
CA GLY A 38 0.17 -4.35 31.45
C GLY A 38 0.67 -5.13 30.24
N THR A 39 1.79 -4.68 29.67
CA THR A 39 2.37 -5.25 28.45
C THR A 39 3.70 -5.93 28.76
N VAL A 40 3.83 -7.19 28.37
CA VAL A 40 5.09 -7.94 28.41
C VAL A 40 5.50 -8.33 27.00
N SER A 41 6.78 -8.15 26.66
CA SER A 41 7.36 -8.57 25.39
C SER A 41 8.08 -9.90 25.57
N TYR A 42 7.78 -10.87 24.72
CA TYR A 42 8.43 -12.19 24.69
C TYR A 42 8.66 -12.61 23.23
N GLN A 43 9.52 -13.61 23.03
CA GLN A 43 9.83 -14.18 21.71
C GLN A 43 8.80 -15.26 21.34
N GLU A 44 8.64 -15.52 20.04
CA GLU A 44 7.79 -16.60 19.55
C GLU A 44 8.19 -17.97 20.16
N GLY A 45 7.18 -18.80 20.42
CA GLY A 45 7.37 -20.14 20.98
C GLY A 45 7.81 -20.15 22.44
N GLN A 46 7.85 -18.99 23.10
CA GLN A 46 8.05 -18.92 24.56
C GLN A 46 6.76 -19.31 25.28
N TRP A 47 6.94 -20.02 26.39
CA TRP A 47 5.84 -20.30 27.31
C TRP A 47 5.68 -19.12 28.26
N VAL A 48 4.45 -18.65 28.42
CA VAL A 48 4.15 -17.58 29.37
C VAL A 48 3.50 -18.19 30.58
N ASP A 49 4.14 -18.01 31.72
CA ASP A 49 3.58 -18.37 33.01
C ASP A 49 3.16 -17.09 33.74
N ILE A 50 1.94 -17.07 34.24
CA ILE A 50 1.41 -15.94 35.00
C ILE A 50 1.11 -16.44 36.40
N TRP A 51 1.77 -15.83 37.39
CA TRP A 51 1.56 -16.18 38.79
C TRP A 51 0.93 -15.01 39.52
N VAL A 52 -0.25 -15.25 40.07
CA VAL A 52 -0.87 -14.31 41.00
C VAL A 52 -0.38 -14.66 42.39
N GLN A 53 0.21 -13.70 43.09
CA GLN A 53 0.66 -13.89 44.47
C GLN A 53 0.17 -12.74 45.34
N GLN A 54 -0.35 -13.08 46.52
CA GLN A 54 -0.56 -12.09 47.57
C GLN A 54 0.79 -11.54 48.05
N THR A 55 0.92 -10.21 48.14
CA THR A 55 2.17 -9.56 48.57
C THR A 55 2.53 -9.78 50.04
N ARG A 56 1.66 -10.41 50.84
CA ARG A 56 1.90 -10.73 52.26
C ARG A 56 1.45 -12.15 52.66
N PRO A 57 2.13 -13.20 52.17
CA PRO A 57 1.75 -14.59 52.45
C PRO A 57 1.82 -14.98 53.93
N LEU A 58 2.64 -14.26 54.72
CA LEU A 58 2.85 -14.54 56.15
C LEU A 58 1.96 -13.69 57.08
N ALA A 59 1.10 -12.82 56.55
CA ALA A 59 0.19 -11.97 57.33
C ALA A 59 -1.06 -11.54 56.51
N PRO A 60 -1.98 -12.47 56.20
CA PRO A 60 -3.19 -12.17 55.44
C PRO A 60 -4.14 -11.29 56.26
N THR A 61 -4.68 -10.22 55.66
CA THR A 61 -5.78 -9.42 56.20
C THR A 61 -7.11 -9.87 55.59
N ALA A 62 -8.23 -9.64 56.28
CA ALA A 62 -9.56 -10.16 55.95
C ALA A 62 -10.14 -9.84 54.55
N GLU A 63 -9.45 -9.04 53.73
CA GLU A 63 -9.83 -8.66 52.36
C GLU A 63 -8.91 -9.27 51.28
N GLY A 64 -7.88 -10.03 51.66
CA GLY A 64 -7.09 -10.83 50.72
C GLY A 64 -7.90 -12.04 50.28
N LEU A 65 -7.80 -12.43 49.01
CA LEU A 65 -8.24 -13.77 48.59
C LEU A 65 -7.63 -14.79 49.56
N ASP A 66 -8.44 -15.75 50.01
CA ASP A 66 -7.97 -16.97 50.69
C ASP A 66 -7.25 -17.86 49.65
N GLY A 67 -6.28 -17.27 48.94
CA GLY A 67 -5.39 -17.92 48.01
C GLY A 67 -4.30 -18.53 48.87
N GLY A 68 -4.28 -19.86 48.90
CA GLY A 68 -3.39 -20.63 49.75
C GLY A 68 -1.91 -20.27 49.58
N TRP A 69 -1.06 -20.98 50.32
CA TRP A 69 0.40 -20.76 50.36
C TRP A 69 1.12 -20.89 49.01
N PHE A 70 0.39 -21.22 47.96
CA PHE A 70 0.90 -21.63 46.67
C PHE A 70 0.56 -20.58 45.62
N LYS A 71 1.53 -20.29 44.75
CA LYS A 71 1.30 -19.49 43.54
C LYS A 71 0.17 -20.16 42.76
N GLU A 72 -0.91 -19.44 42.49
CA GLU A 72 -1.85 -19.90 41.48
C GLU A 72 -1.19 -19.67 40.11
N GLU A 73 -0.71 -20.77 39.53
CA GLU A 73 -0.06 -20.82 38.24
C GLU A 73 -1.14 -20.81 37.15
N ILE A 74 -1.20 -19.73 36.38
CA ILE A 74 -2.00 -19.65 35.17
C ILE A 74 -1.03 -19.82 34.00
N LEU A 75 -0.90 -21.07 33.57
CA LEU A 75 -0.06 -21.43 32.43
C LEU A 75 -0.78 -21.07 31.14
N TYR A 76 -0.19 -20.19 30.33
CA TYR A 76 -0.63 -20.00 28.96
C TYR A 76 0.18 -20.92 28.04
N PRO A 77 -0.47 -21.57 27.05
CA PRO A 77 0.24 -22.31 26.01
C PRO A 77 1.23 -21.41 25.28
N PRO A 78 2.21 -21.97 24.56
CA PRO A 78 3.17 -21.17 23.81
C PRO A 78 2.41 -20.25 22.87
N SER A 79 2.74 -18.97 22.94
CA SER A 79 2.20 -17.96 22.05
C SER A 79 2.68 -18.25 20.61
N GLY A 80 1.75 -18.26 19.65
CA GLY A 80 2.12 -18.07 18.25
C GLY A 80 2.49 -16.61 18.02
N SER A 81 3.50 -16.34 17.19
CA SER A 81 3.68 -15.00 16.64
C SER A 81 2.52 -14.68 15.70
N CYS A 82 2.31 -13.39 15.46
CA CYS A 82 1.53 -13.01 14.27
C CYS A 82 2.36 -13.41 13.06
N PRO A 83 1.77 -14.02 12.03
CA PRO A 83 2.52 -14.44 10.87
C PRO A 83 3.17 -13.23 10.20
N ASP A 84 4.40 -13.40 9.74
CA ASP A 84 5.19 -12.30 9.18
C ASP A 84 4.59 -11.82 7.85
N TRP A 85 4.50 -10.51 7.69
CA TRP A 85 4.05 -9.88 6.45
C TRP A 85 5.04 -8.81 6.00
N ASN A 86 5.76 -9.12 4.93
CA ASN A 86 6.88 -8.33 4.43
C ASN A 86 6.94 -8.34 2.88
N PRO A 87 5.92 -7.80 2.21
CA PRO A 87 5.93 -7.69 0.76
C PRO A 87 6.95 -6.65 0.29
N VAL A 88 7.48 -6.86 -0.90
CA VAL A 88 8.35 -5.89 -1.59
C VAL A 88 7.76 -5.59 -2.95
N ALA A 89 7.56 -4.30 -3.25
CA ALA A 89 7.18 -3.88 -4.59
C ALA A 89 8.08 -2.76 -5.11
N THR A 90 8.25 -2.71 -6.42
CA THR A 90 8.92 -1.61 -7.12
C THR A 90 8.12 -1.13 -8.31
N LEU A 91 8.23 0.16 -8.59
CA LEU A 91 7.66 0.84 -9.73
C LEU A 91 8.78 1.52 -10.51
N SER A 92 8.77 1.33 -11.82
CA SER A 92 9.64 2.06 -12.75
C SER A 92 8.84 2.48 -13.96
N PHE A 93 9.03 3.72 -14.40
CA PHE A 93 8.34 4.28 -15.56
C PHE A 93 9.36 4.73 -16.60
N GLU A 94 9.14 4.34 -17.84
CA GLU A 94 9.93 4.76 -18.98
C GLU A 94 9.07 5.63 -19.90
N CYS A 95 9.53 6.84 -20.20
CA CYS A 95 8.82 7.76 -21.06
C CYS A 95 8.68 7.19 -22.48
N GLY A 96 7.43 7.12 -22.95
CA GLY A 96 7.10 6.84 -24.33
C GLY A 96 6.91 8.13 -25.14
N VAL A 97 6.62 7.96 -26.43
CA VAL A 97 6.15 9.05 -27.29
C VAL A 97 4.64 9.23 -27.09
N SER A 98 4.12 10.44 -27.34
CA SER A 98 2.67 10.72 -27.35
C SER A 98 1.95 10.75 -25.99
N GLY A 99 2.61 11.20 -24.91
CA GLY A 99 1.95 11.39 -23.61
C GLY A 99 1.65 10.09 -22.85
N THR A 100 2.23 8.97 -23.29
CA THR A 100 2.18 7.67 -22.63
C THR A 100 3.58 7.21 -22.27
N GLY A 101 3.71 6.20 -21.42
CA GLY A 101 4.98 5.54 -21.13
C GLY A 101 4.78 4.10 -20.68
N LEU A 102 5.88 3.36 -20.62
CA LEU A 102 5.89 1.99 -20.16
C LEU A 102 6.06 1.97 -18.64
N LEU A 103 5.00 1.60 -17.93
CA LEU A 103 5.08 1.32 -16.50
C LEU A 103 5.44 -0.14 -16.30
N THR A 104 6.55 -0.39 -15.61
CA THR A 104 6.95 -1.71 -15.15
C THR A 104 6.82 -1.78 -13.64
N THR A 105 6.07 -2.77 -13.18
CA THR A 105 5.82 -3.02 -11.77
C THR A 105 6.37 -4.39 -11.41
N ASN A 106 6.99 -4.50 -10.24
CA ASN A 106 7.45 -5.78 -9.70
C ASN A 106 6.87 -5.97 -8.31
N VAL A 107 6.29 -7.13 -8.05
CA VAL A 107 5.73 -7.50 -6.73
C VAL A 107 6.35 -8.83 -6.30
N ASN A 108 6.79 -8.91 -5.04
CA ASN A 108 7.38 -10.10 -4.43
C ASN A 108 6.84 -10.28 -3.00
N ASN A 109 6.37 -11.49 -2.69
CA ASN A 109 5.84 -11.88 -1.36
C ASN A 109 6.66 -13.00 -0.70
N ALA A 110 7.90 -13.23 -1.12
CA ALA A 110 8.74 -14.33 -0.65
C ALA A 110 9.08 -14.29 0.84
N ALA A 111 9.16 -13.08 1.40
CA ALA A 111 9.50 -12.88 2.81
C ALA A 111 8.28 -12.88 3.74
N SER A 112 7.07 -13.04 3.19
CA SER A 112 5.84 -13.12 3.99
C SER A 112 5.44 -14.58 4.22
N GLU A 113 4.90 -14.83 5.41
CA GLU A 113 4.27 -16.08 5.81
C GLU A 113 2.78 -16.11 5.47
N VAL A 114 2.21 -14.96 5.12
CA VAL A 114 0.81 -14.81 4.71
C VAL A 114 0.67 -14.44 3.23
N GLU A 115 -0.47 -14.82 2.65
CA GLU A 115 -0.85 -14.39 1.32
C GLU A 115 -1.17 -12.89 1.30
N MET A 116 -0.83 -12.24 0.20
CA MET A 116 -1.20 -10.85 -0.06
C MET A 116 -2.06 -10.73 -1.30
N ARG A 117 -2.79 -9.63 -1.40
CA ARG A 117 -3.32 -9.13 -2.67
C ARG A 117 -2.82 -7.74 -2.97
N TYR A 118 -2.68 -7.42 -4.25
CA TYR A 118 -2.27 -6.09 -4.71
C TYR A 118 -3.16 -5.59 -5.82
N LYS A 119 -3.27 -4.27 -5.94
CA LYS A 119 -3.86 -3.58 -7.09
C LYS A 119 -2.97 -2.42 -7.51
N LEU A 120 -3.14 -1.98 -8.74
CA LEU A 120 -2.46 -0.80 -9.26
C LEU A 120 -3.49 0.29 -9.51
N VAL A 121 -3.24 1.48 -8.98
CA VAL A 121 -4.10 2.65 -9.16
C VAL A 121 -3.31 3.81 -9.74
N ALA A 122 -3.98 4.66 -10.51
CA ALA A 122 -3.47 5.93 -10.98
C ALA A 122 -4.26 7.07 -10.35
N THR A 123 -3.57 8.09 -9.88
CA THR A 123 -4.16 9.27 -9.25
C THR A 123 -3.82 10.50 -10.09
N ASP A 124 -4.83 11.28 -10.47
CA ASP A 124 -4.62 12.55 -11.17
C ASP A 124 -4.27 13.70 -10.22
N PHE A 125 -3.95 14.86 -10.78
CA PHE A 125 -3.57 16.05 -10.01
C PHE A 125 -4.71 16.58 -9.12
N ASP A 126 -5.96 16.29 -9.49
CA ASP A 126 -7.15 16.65 -8.71
C ASP A 126 -7.43 15.64 -7.57
N GLY A 127 -6.63 14.57 -7.49
CA GLY A 127 -6.74 13.51 -6.48
C GLY A 127 -7.74 12.42 -6.82
N ASN A 128 -8.25 12.37 -8.04
CA ASN A 128 -9.16 11.30 -8.48
C ASN A 128 -8.36 10.04 -8.76
N THR A 129 -8.84 8.92 -8.23
CA THR A 129 -8.19 7.61 -8.38
C THR A 129 -8.91 6.76 -9.40
N THR A 130 -8.14 6.12 -10.28
CA THR A 130 -8.61 5.13 -11.26
C THR A 130 -7.88 3.81 -11.03
N VAL A 131 -8.60 2.69 -11.17
CA VAL A 131 -8.00 1.36 -11.04
C VAL A 131 -7.42 0.97 -12.40
N VAL A 132 -6.11 0.77 -12.45
CA VAL A 132 -5.38 0.38 -13.67
C VAL A 132 -5.34 -1.15 -13.78
N ASN A 133 -5.00 -1.83 -12.67
CA ASN A 133 -5.17 -3.26 -12.52
C ASN A 133 -5.88 -3.54 -11.20
N ASP A 134 -6.91 -4.40 -11.25
CA ASP A 134 -7.67 -4.77 -10.07
C ASP A 134 -6.92 -5.79 -9.22
N TRP A 135 -7.51 -6.20 -8.10
CA TRP A 135 -6.88 -7.08 -7.12
C TRP A 135 -6.40 -8.42 -7.71
N GLU A 136 -5.12 -8.69 -7.52
CA GLU A 136 -4.49 -9.99 -7.77
C GLU A 136 -3.83 -10.53 -6.51
N THR A 137 -3.84 -11.85 -6.35
CA THR A 137 -3.31 -12.55 -5.16
C THR A 137 -1.92 -13.12 -5.41
N VAL A 138 -1.02 -12.94 -4.44
CA VAL A 138 0.32 -13.53 -4.41
C VAL A 138 0.43 -14.40 -3.15
N PRO A 139 0.55 -15.74 -3.29
CA PRO A 139 0.70 -16.66 -2.17
C PRO A 139 1.87 -16.32 -1.22
N ALA A 140 1.77 -16.81 0.01
CA ALA A 140 2.84 -16.75 1.00
C ALA A 140 4.13 -17.44 0.50
N GLY A 141 5.29 -16.90 0.86
CA GLY A 141 6.59 -17.49 0.55
C GLY A 141 6.91 -17.61 -0.95
N GLN A 142 6.14 -16.95 -1.82
CA GLN A 142 6.33 -17.07 -3.26
C GLN A 142 7.51 -16.21 -3.73
N ASP A 143 8.67 -16.84 -3.93
CA ASP A 143 9.85 -16.25 -4.59
C ASP A 143 9.67 -16.19 -6.11
N ARG A 144 8.64 -15.44 -6.52
CA ARG A 144 8.36 -15.13 -7.91
C ARG A 144 8.09 -13.64 -7.99
N ILE A 145 8.97 -12.93 -8.69
CA ILE A 145 8.69 -11.55 -9.08
C ILE A 145 7.56 -11.59 -10.11
N VAL A 146 6.43 -11.01 -9.76
CA VAL A 146 5.35 -10.73 -10.72
C VAL A 146 5.71 -9.42 -11.40
N THR A 147 6.07 -9.50 -12.69
CA THR A 147 6.35 -8.32 -13.51
C THR A 147 5.14 -8.00 -14.38
N LEU A 148 4.54 -6.83 -14.15
CA LEU A 148 3.50 -6.29 -15.03
C LEU A 148 4.10 -5.11 -15.80
N SER A 149 4.05 -5.17 -17.13
CA SER A 149 4.50 -4.09 -18.01
C SER A 149 3.33 -3.67 -18.89
N GLN A 150 2.98 -2.39 -18.85
CA GLN A 150 1.84 -1.84 -19.58
C GLN A 150 2.06 -0.39 -19.97
N LEU A 151 1.44 0.01 -21.08
CA LEU A 151 1.42 1.40 -21.52
C LEU A 151 0.40 2.17 -20.69
N VAL A 152 0.82 3.29 -20.10
CA VAL A 152 0.00 4.12 -19.23
C VAL A 152 0.24 5.60 -19.53
N ASP A 153 -0.67 6.48 -19.10
CA ASP A 153 -0.56 7.92 -19.31
C ASP A 153 0.57 8.57 -18.48
N GLN A 154 1.06 9.70 -18.95
CA GLN A 154 2.00 10.56 -18.21
C GLN A 154 1.25 11.51 -17.26
N ASN A 155 1.99 12.18 -16.38
CA ASN A 155 1.49 13.19 -15.42
C ASN A 155 0.45 12.66 -14.43
N LEU A 156 0.52 11.37 -14.11
CA LEU A 156 -0.29 10.72 -13.08
C LEU A 156 0.63 10.10 -12.02
N GLU A 157 0.14 10.03 -10.79
CA GLU A 157 0.79 9.23 -9.75
C GLU A 157 0.29 7.79 -9.83
N TYR A 158 1.20 6.85 -10.11
CA TYR A 158 0.90 5.42 -10.05
C TYR A 158 1.26 4.88 -8.68
N SER A 159 0.36 4.12 -8.06
CA SER A 159 0.65 3.43 -6.81
C SER A 159 0.22 1.97 -6.81
N ILE A 160 1.11 1.12 -6.31
CA ILE A 160 0.79 -0.25 -5.93
C ILE A 160 0.24 -0.18 -4.52
N VAL A 161 -0.97 -0.69 -4.33
CA VAL A 161 -1.59 -0.87 -3.02
C VAL A 161 -1.65 -2.36 -2.75
N ALA A 162 -1.03 -2.80 -1.67
CA ALA A 162 -1.00 -4.19 -1.25
C ALA A 162 -1.53 -4.36 0.16
N GLU A 163 -2.24 -5.46 0.39
CA GLU A 163 -2.75 -5.84 1.69
C GLU A 163 -2.66 -7.34 1.94
N SER A 164 -2.51 -7.71 3.21
CA SER A 164 -2.61 -9.11 3.64
C SER A 164 -4.02 -9.62 3.42
N THR A 165 -4.18 -10.85 2.90
CA THR A 165 -5.49 -11.52 2.86
C THR A 165 -5.83 -12.19 4.18
N GLU A 166 -4.85 -12.34 5.08
CA GLU A 166 -5.06 -12.84 6.42
C GLU A 166 -5.53 -11.73 7.36
N ALA A 167 -6.72 -11.93 7.95
CA ALA A 167 -7.20 -11.06 9.00
C ALA A 167 -6.30 -11.22 10.23
N HIS A 168 -5.66 -10.14 10.68
CA HIS A 168 -5.03 -10.15 11.99
C HIS A 168 -6.09 -10.52 13.04
N PRO A 169 -5.83 -11.47 13.96
CA PRO A 169 -6.77 -11.76 15.03
C PRO A 169 -7.02 -10.47 15.81
N ALA A 170 -8.27 -9.98 15.81
CA ALA A 170 -8.64 -8.79 16.58
C ALA A 170 -8.46 -9.00 18.09
N ALA A 171 -8.38 -10.27 18.52
CA ALA A 171 -8.01 -10.67 19.87
C ALA A 171 -7.58 -12.15 19.90
N PHE A 172 -6.47 -12.44 20.57
CA PHE A 172 -6.19 -13.80 21.06
C PHE A 172 -6.81 -13.90 22.46
N GLY A 173 -8.10 -14.26 22.55
CA GLY A 173 -8.81 -14.34 23.84
C GLY A 173 -9.08 -12.97 24.50
N PRO A 174 -9.51 -12.91 25.78
CA PRO A 174 -9.86 -11.67 26.48
C PRO A 174 -8.62 -10.79 26.71
N GLY A 175 -8.24 -10.05 25.68
CA GLY A 175 -7.04 -9.23 25.59
C GLY A 175 -6.76 -8.94 24.12
N ALA A 176 -7.21 -7.79 23.64
CA ALA A 176 -6.98 -7.38 22.25
C ALA A 176 -5.49 -7.09 22.05
N VAL A 177 -4.76 -8.01 21.42
CA VAL A 177 -3.44 -7.72 20.85
C VAL A 177 -3.72 -6.95 19.56
N THR A 178 -3.62 -5.62 19.63
CA THR A 178 -3.73 -4.77 18.45
C THR A 178 -2.51 -4.98 17.56
N ALA A 179 -2.74 -5.28 16.28
CA ALA A 179 -1.69 -5.31 15.27
C ALA A 179 -0.87 -4.00 15.31
N PRO A 180 0.45 -4.04 15.05
CA PRO A 180 1.22 -2.84 14.81
C PRO A 180 0.55 -1.98 13.73
N THR A 181 0.55 -0.66 13.92
CA THR A 181 0.01 0.27 12.91
C THR A 181 0.64 0.00 11.55
N GLY A 182 -0.17 -0.27 10.53
CA GLY A 182 0.29 -0.56 9.17
C GLY A 182 0.55 -2.04 8.86
N TRP A 183 0.43 -2.96 9.82
CA TRP A 183 0.47 -4.39 9.51
C TRP A 183 -0.67 -4.75 8.55
N GLY A 184 -0.34 -5.49 7.49
CA GLY A 184 -1.29 -5.88 6.46
C GLY A 184 -1.66 -4.76 5.47
N SER A 185 -1.02 -3.58 5.50
CA SER A 185 -1.18 -2.52 4.49
C SER A 185 0.17 -1.94 4.03
N TYR A 186 0.38 -1.87 2.72
CA TYR A 186 1.66 -1.48 2.10
C TYR A 186 1.37 -0.75 0.79
N SER A 187 2.09 0.33 0.53
CA SER A 187 1.95 1.05 -0.73
C SER A 187 3.28 1.65 -1.19
N VAL A 188 3.50 1.61 -2.50
CA VAL A 188 4.60 2.29 -3.16
C VAL A 188 4.02 3.14 -4.28
N ALA A 189 4.46 4.38 -4.39
CA ALA A 189 4.00 5.32 -5.40
C ALA A 189 5.18 5.87 -6.21
N LEU A 190 4.90 6.18 -7.47
CA LEU A 190 5.79 6.85 -8.40
C LEU A 190 4.96 7.83 -9.23
N TYR A 191 5.41 9.08 -9.29
CA TYR A 191 4.85 10.06 -10.20
C TYR A 191 5.47 9.89 -11.60
N ALA A 192 4.63 9.64 -12.60
CA ALA A 192 5.04 9.45 -13.99
C ALA A 192 5.27 10.81 -14.67
N ASP A 193 6.33 11.50 -14.25
CA ASP A 193 6.77 12.73 -14.89
C ASP A 193 7.75 12.42 -16.02
N CYS A 194 7.42 12.91 -17.20
CA CYS A 194 8.36 13.02 -18.29
C CYS A 194 8.86 14.46 -18.35
N VAL A 195 9.87 14.78 -17.54
CA VAL A 195 10.66 16.00 -17.76
C VAL A 195 11.54 15.76 -18.98
N VAL A 196 10.96 15.87 -20.16
CA VAL A 196 11.71 15.97 -21.41
C VAL A 196 11.81 17.46 -21.70
N GLU A 197 12.99 18.04 -21.42
CA GLU A 197 13.29 19.45 -21.74
C GLU A 197 13.02 19.77 -23.22
N ASP A 198 12.93 18.75 -24.09
CA ASP A 198 12.69 18.82 -25.53
C ASP A 198 11.68 17.75 -26.00
N THR A 199 10.37 18.01 -25.91
CA THR A 199 9.31 17.09 -26.37
C THR A 199 8.81 17.48 -27.77
N TRP A 200 8.82 16.54 -28.71
CA TRP A 200 8.22 16.70 -30.05
C TRP A 200 7.09 15.69 -30.25
N SER A 201 5.84 16.16 -30.23
CA SER A 201 4.65 15.31 -30.33
C SER A 201 3.47 16.00 -31.04
N PRO A 202 3.65 16.50 -32.29
CA PRO A 202 2.53 17.02 -33.07
C PRO A 202 1.55 15.90 -33.47
N PHE A 203 0.28 16.23 -33.54
CA PHE A 203 -0.82 15.34 -33.93
C PHE A 203 -1.74 16.03 -34.94
N ALA A 204 -2.28 15.26 -35.89
CA ALA A 204 -3.27 15.72 -36.85
C ALA A 204 -4.38 14.69 -37.00
N GLU A 205 -5.63 15.14 -36.93
CA GLU A 205 -6.82 14.32 -37.13
C GLU A 205 -7.72 14.96 -38.19
N LEU A 206 -8.25 14.12 -39.09
CA LEU A 206 -9.17 14.53 -40.15
C LEU A 206 -10.50 13.82 -39.94
N ALA A 207 -11.57 14.60 -39.78
CA ALA A 207 -12.95 14.14 -39.67
C ALA A 207 -13.76 14.69 -40.85
N ALA A 208 -14.64 13.87 -41.43
CA ALA A 208 -15.57 14.29 -42.48
C ALA A 208 -17.00 14.18 -41.94
N GLU A 209 -17.74 15.28 -42.00
CA GLU A 209 -19.13 15.36 -41.56
C GLU A 209 -20.04 15.81 -42.70
N CYS A 210 -21.23 15.22 -42.80
CA CYS A 210 -22.24 15.65 -43.77
C CYS A 210 -23.09 16.76 -43.15
N ALA A 211 -22.78 18.02 -43.46
CA ALA A 211 -23.57 19.17 -43.05
C ALA A 211 -24.42 19.70 -44.22
N SER A 212 -25.74 19.76 -44.04
CA SER A 212 -26.69 20.42 -44.96
C SER A 212 -26.56 20.05 -46.45
N GLY A 213 -26.23 18.79 -46.76
CA GLY A 213 -26.12 18.29 -48.13
C GLY A 213 -24.74 18.45 -48.78
N ASN A 214 -23.74 18.93 -48.05
CA ASN A 214 -22.33 18.95 -48.46
C ASN A 214 -21.49 18.12 -47.46
N GLU A 215 -20.40 17.52 -47.94
CA GLU A 215 -19.35 16.95 -47.07
C GLU A 215 -18.43 18.10 -46.61
N GLU A 216 -18.36 18.33 -45.31
CA GLU A 216 -17.41 19.24 -44.66
C GLU A 216 -16.27 18.41 -44.06
N ILE A 217 -15.04 18.83 -44.31
CA ILE A 217 -13.84 18.20 -43.74
C ILE A 217 -13.33 19.12 -42.64
N PHE A 218 -13.25 18.58 -41.43
CA PHE A 218 -12.62 19.21 -40.28
C PHE A 218 -11.23 18.61 -40.09
N LEU A 219 -10.23 19.47 -40.02
CA LEU A 219 -8.86 19.09 -39.71
C LEU A 219 -8.48 19.73 -38.38
N GLN A 220 -8.13 18.90 -37.41
CA GLN A 220 -7.57 19.34 -36.14
C GLN A 220 -6.05 19.13 -36.19
N LEU A 221 -5.29 20.20 -35.97
CA LEU A 221 -3.84 20.19 -35.83
C LEU A 221 -3.53 20.54 -34.39
N ASP A 222 -2.90 19.63 -33.67
CA ASP A 222 -2.63 19.74 -32.24
C ASP A 222 -1.12 19.63 -32.01
N ASN A 223 -0.52 20.67 -31.45
CA ASN A 223 0.85 20.74 -31.00
C ASN A 223 0.93 21.13 -29.52
N THR A 224 -0.16 20.92 -28.76
CA THR A 224 -0.28 21.28 -27.35
C THR A 224 0.73 20.59 -26.45
N ARG A 225 1.27 19.45 -26.89
CA ARG A 225 2.20 18.60 -26.15
C ARG A 225 3.65 18.70 -26.60
N SER A 226 3.96 19.53 -27.59
CA SER A 226 5.34 19.78 -28.02
C SER A 226 5.95 20.99 -27.31
N THR A 227 7.27 20.98 -27.12
CA THR A 227 8.07 22.15 -26.71
C THR A 227 8.66 22.90 -27.91
N PHE A 228 8.52 22.36 -29.13
CA PHE A 228 8.89 23.00 -30.39
C PHE A 228 7.67 23.29 -31.27
N SER A 229 7.77 24.29 -32.16
CA SER A 229 6.74 24.57 -33.16
C SER A 229 6.70 23.48 -34.24
N ALA A 230 5.51 23.01 -34.59
CA ALA A 230 5.27 22.02 -35.63
C ALA A 230 4.79 22.63 -36.94
N GLU A 231 5.33 22.15 -38.06
CA GLU A 231 4.85 22.50 -39.39
C GLU A 231 4.01 21.36 -39.94
N PHE A 232 2.73 21.63 -40.19
CA PHE A 232 1.79 20.71 -40.79
C PHE A 232 1.54 21.12 -42.24
N THR A 233 1.71 20.17 -43.16
CA THR A 233 1.38 20.36 -44.58
C THR A 233 0.15 19.55 -44.91
N VAL A 234 -0.87 20.22 -45.43
CA VAL A 234 -2.14 19.66 -45.85
C VAL A 234 -2.21 19.76 -47.37
N ASP A 235 -2.14 18.61 -48.03
CA ASP A 235 -2.20 18.53 -49.48
C ASP A 235 -3.56 17.98 -49.92
N VAL A 236 -4.28 18.79 -50.70
CA VAL A 236 -5.59 18.46 -51.28
C VAL A 236 -5.40 18.16 -52.77
N TYR A 237 -6.03 17.11 -53.26
CA TYR A 237 -5.93 16.66 -54.66
C TYR A 237 -7.32 16.64 -55.31
N ASP A 238 -7.43 17.05 -56.58
CA ASP A 238 -8.72 17.10 -57.31
C ASP A 238 -9.22 15.70 -57.77
N GLY A 239 -8.85 14.65 -57.05
CA GLY A 239 -9.19 13.26 -57.35
C GLY A 239 -9.10 12.35 -56.14
N THR A 240 -9.44 11.07 -56.33
CA THR A 240 -9.54 10.09 -55.23
C THR A 240 -8.19 9.50 -54.80
N THR A 241 -7.08 9.98 -55.37
CA THR A 241 -5.72 9.50 -55.12
C THR A 241 -4.74 10.65 -55.18
N THR A 242 -3.56 10.49 -54.59
CA THR A 242 -2.46 11.47 -54.59
C THR A 242 -1.80 11.65 -55.97
N ASP A 243 -2.15 10.82 -56.95
CA ASP A 243 -1.66 10.93 -58.34
C ASP A 243 -2.45 11.97 -59.16
N ALA A 244 -3.58 12.45 -58.64
CA ALA A 244 -4.35 13.52 -59.25
C ALA A 244 -3.60 14.87 -59.14
N PRO A 245 -3.95 15.89 -59.94
CA PRO A 245 -3.40 17.23 -59.76
C PRO A 245 -3.66 17.74 -58.33
N LYS A 246 -2.60 18.24 -57.68
CA LYS A 246 -2.70 18.93 -56.40
C LYS A 246 -3.48 20.23 -56.57
N ASN A 247 -4.50 20.42 -55.74
CA ASN A 247 -5.24 21.65 -55.63
C ASN A 247 -4.47 22.62 -54.74
N GLU A 248 -3.62 23.44 -55.35
CA GLU A 248 -2.77 24.40 -54.63
C GLU A 248 -3.59 25.49 -53.89
N ALA A 249 -4.84 25.74 -54.29
CA ALA A 249 -5.69 26.71 -53.63
C ALA A 249 -6.33 26.18 -52.34
N ALA A 250 -6.52 24.85 -52.26
CA ALA A 250 -7.07 24.17 -51.08
C ALA A 250 -5.98 23.55 -50.19
N SER A 251 -4.76 23.39 -50.70
CA SER A 251 -3.60 22.92 -49.95
C SER A 251 -2.98 24.06 -49.14
N SER A 252 -2.40 23.74 -48.00
CA SER A 252 -1.75 24.76 -47.16
C SER A 252 -0.67 24.16 -46.26
N THR A 253 0.25 25.02 -45.82
CA THR A 253 1.20 24.69 -44.76
C THR A 253 0.96 25.63 -43.59
N GLN A 254 0.85 25.09 -42.38
CA GLN A 254 0.64 25.85 -41.17
C GLN A 254 1.67 25.48 -40.11
N SER A 255 2.27 26.50 -39.50
CA SER A 255 3.09 26.33 -38.30
C SER A 255 2.23 26.52 -37.06
N ILE A 256 2.15 25.50 -36.21
CA ILE A 256 1.47 25.53 -34.92
C ILE A 256 2.56 25.66 -33.83
N PRO A 257 2.56 26.74 -33.03
CA PRO A 257 3.49 26.91 -31.92
C PRO A 257 3.38 25.77 -30.88
N PRO A 258 4.38 25.58 -30.01
CA PRO A 258 4.25 24.67 -28.89
C PRO A 258 3.09 25.08 -27.97
N GLY A 259 2.34 24.11 -27.45
CA GLY A 259 1.26 24.38 -26.50
C GLY A 259 -0.09 24.78 -27.13
N LEU A 260 -0.26 24.66 -28.45
CA LEU A 260 -1.47 25.02 -29.20
C LEU A 260 -2.01 23.91 -30.09
#